data_AF-A0A227IG07-F1
#
_entry.id   AF-A0A227IG07-F1
#
_cell.length_a   1.000
_cell.length_b   1.000
_cell.length_c   1.000
_cell.angle_alpha   90.00
_cell.angle_beta   90.00
_cell.angle_gamma   90.00
#
_symmetry.space_group_name_H-M   'P 1'
#
loop_
_entity.id
_entity.type
_entity.pdbx_description
1 polymer ?
#
loop_
_entity_poly.entity_id
_entity_poly.type
_entity_poly.pdbx_seq_one_letter_code
_entity_poly.pdbx_strand_id
1 'polypeptide(L)' 'HKRDLNFSYAAVKQLEGKYFVQNRVSGEIYESAQFLYILVSACLFANYPKETRLDYIKRFYDATSTFKISLPTPIMSGV' A
#
# COMPACT_ATOMS: atom_id res chain seq x y z
N HIS A 1 2.92 11.46 2.09
CA HIS A 1 1.93 11.62 1.00
C HIS A 1 2.48 12.14 -0.33
N LYS A 2 3.51 13.01 -0.40
CA LYS A 2 4.04 13.52 -1.69
C LYS A 2 4.34 12.46 -2.78
N ARG A 3 4.67 11.22 -2.39
CA ARG A 3 4.90 10.09 -3.31
C ARG A 3 3.69 9.70 -4.15
N ASP A 4 2.47 10.08 -3.74
CA ASP A 4 1.25 9.87 -4.54
C ASP A 4 1.29 10.62 -5.88
N LEU A 5 2.11 11.68 -5.98
CA LEU A 5 2.30 12.45 -7.22
C LEU A 5 3.26 11.78 -8.22
N ASN A 6 3.91 10.67 -7.82
CA ASN A 6 4.86 9.96 -8.69
C ASN A 6 4.17 8.86 -9.54
N PHE A 7 2.87 8.65 -9.38
CA PHE A 7 2.14 7.67 -10.16
C PHE A 7 1.82 8.18 -11.56
N SER A 8 1.97 7.31 -12.55
CA SER A 8 1.37 7.54 -13.87
C SER A 8 -0.16 7.41 -13.79
N TYR A 9 -0.87 8.03 -14.74
CA TYR A 9 -2.33 7.97 -14.79
C TYR A 9 -2.87 6.53 -14.81
N ALA A 10 -2.25 5.64 -15.59
CA ALA A 10 -2.64 4.23 -15.66
C ALA A 10 -2.47 3.51 -14.32
N ALA A 11 -1.42 3.84 -13.55
CA ALA A 11 -1.21 3.28 -12.22
C ALA A 11 -2.27 3.77 -11.22
N VAL A 12 -2.64 5.05 -11.27
CA VAL A 12 -3.75 5.60 -10.46
C VAL A 12 -5.05 4.87 -10.77
N LYS A 13 -5.33 4.58 -12.05
CA LYS A 13 -6.54 3.82 -12.44
C LYS A 13 -6.54 2.36 -11.97
N GLN A 14 -5.38 1.71 -11.88
CA GLN A 14 -5.33 0.37 -11.26
C GLN A 14 -5.57 0.44 -9.74
N LEU A 15 -4.99 1.44 -9.07
CA LEU A 15 -5.17 1.63 -7.62
C LEU A 15 -6.65 1.89 -7.29
N GLU A 16 -7.27 2.85 -7.97
CA GLU A 16 -8.69 3.20 -7.86
C GLU A 16 -9.59 1.99 -8.11
N GLY A 17 -9.37 1.26 -9.21
CA GLY A 17 -10.29 0.21 -9.64
C GLY A 17 -10.16 -1.11 -8.90
N LYS A 18 -9.02 -1.42 -8.29
CA LYS A 18 -8.76 -2.76 -7.74
C LYS A 18 -8.15 -2.79 -6.35
N TYR A 19 -7.34 -1.81 -5.97
CA TYR A 19 -6.46 -1.96 -4.81
C TYR A 19 -6.92 -1.16 -3.60
N PHE A 20 -7.49 0.04 -3.79
CA PHE A 20 -8.00 0.79 -2.65
C PHE A 20 -9.20 0.10 -2.00
N VAL A 21 -9.22 0.16 -0.67
CA VAL A 21 -10.40 -0.12 0.14
C VAL A 21 -11.53 0.79 -0.31
N GLN A 22 -12.59 0.17 -0.82
CA GLN A 22 -13.68 0.86 -1.47
C GLN A 22 -15.00 0.12 -1.28
N ASN A 23 -16.10 0.88 -1.32
CA ASN A 23 -17.43 0.32 -1.46
C ASN A 23 -17.74 0.13 -2.94
N ARG A 24 -17.85 -1.12 -3.38
CA ARG A 24 -18.08 -1.45 -4.80
C ARG A 24 -19.49 -1.12 -5.31
N VAL A 25 -20.43 -0.82 -4.41
CA VAL A 25 -21.80 -0.44 -4.77
C VAL A 25 -21.92 1.08 -4.90
N SER A 26 -21.41 1.84 -3.92
CA SER A 26 -21.47 3.32 -3.97
C SER A 26 -20.31 3.95 -4.76
N GLY A 27 -19.21 3.22 -4.96
CA GLY A 27 -17.97 3.75 -5.56
C GLY A 27 -17.14 4.60 -4.61
N GLU A 28 -17.49 4.67 -3.33
CA GLU A 28 -16.76 5.45 -2.34
C GLU A 28 -15.40 4.81 -2.03
N ILE A 29 -14.34 5.63 -2.02
CA ILE A 29 -12.96 5.23 -1.75
C ILE A 29 -12.57 5.75 -0.37
N TYR A 30 -12.01 4.88 0.46
CA TYR A 30 -11.76 5.17 1.88
C TYR A 30 -10.29 5.43 2.22
N GLU A 31 -9.38 5.27 1.27
CA GLU A 31 -7.94 5.41 1.55
C GLU A 31 -7.14 6.02 0.39
N SER A 32 -5.85 6.25 0.65
CA SER A 32 -4.86 6.73 -0.32
C SER A 32 -3.73 5.71 -0.47
N ALA A 33 -2.93 5.82 -1.55
CA ALA A 33 -1.88 4.86 -1.83
C ALA A 33 -0.82 4.76 -0.72
N GLN A 34 -0.49 5.87 -0.04
CA GLN A 34 0.45 5.77 1.09
C GLN A 34 -0.10 4.99 2.28
N PHE A 35 -1.41 5.06 2.55
CA PHE A 35 -2.03 4.25 3.60
C PHE A 35 -1.97 2.77 3.25
N LEU A 36 -2.29 2.43 2.01
CA LEU A 36 -2.16 1.07 1.50
C LEU A 36 -0.73 0.52 1.73
N TYR A 37 0.32 1.22 1.28
CA TYR A 37 1.68 0.71 1.43
C TYR A 37 2.12 0.57 2.89
N ILE A 38 1.78 1.51 3.77
CA ILE A 38 2.21 1.44 5.17
C ILE A 38 1.44 0.38 5.95
N LEU A 39 0.14 0.18 5.66
CA LEU A 39 -0.69 -0.83 6.33
C LEU A 39 -0.31 -2.24 5.87
N VAL A 40 -0.10 -2.46 4.56
CA VAL A 40 0.45 -3.73 4.05
C VAL A 40 1.78 -4.06 4.72
N SER A 41 2.68 -3.06 4.84
CA SER A 41 3.95 -3.23 5.56
C SER A 41 3.72 -3.61 7.02
N ALA A 42 2.81 -2.91 7.72
CA ALA A 42 2.52 -3.19 9.12
C ALA A 42 1.94 -4.60 9.34
N CYS A 43 1.00 -5.04 8.49
CA CYS A 43 0.40 -6.36 8.57
C CYS A 43 1.43 -7.48 8.34
N LEU A 44 2.29 -7.35 7.33
CA LEU A 44 3.31 -8.37 7.02
C LEU A 44 4.35 -8.55 8.12
N PHE A 45 4.68 -7.47 8.84
CA PHE A 45 5.70 -7.48 9.90
C PHE A 45 5.11 -7.37 11.31
N ALA A 46 3.80 -7.54 11.50
CA ALA A 46 3.12 -7.33 12.79
C ALA A 46 3.72 -8.16 13.93
N ASN A 47 4.12 -9.40 13.62
CA ASN A 47 4.64 -10.38 14.57
C ASN A 47 6.17 -10.35 14.75
N TYR A 48 6.88 -9.39 14.14
CA TYR A 48 8.33 -9.24 14.36
C TYR A 48 8.64 -8.71 15.77
N PRO A 49 9.85 -9.00 16.32
CA PRO A 49 10.30 -8.46 17.60
C PRO A 49 10.20 -6.93 17.63
N LYS A 50 9.76 -6.37 18.77
CA LYS A 50 9.45 -4.93 18.88
C LYS A 50 10.64 -4.04 18.51
N GLU A 51 11.84 -4.51 18.79
CA GLU A 51 13.12 -3.82 18.58
C GLU A 51 13.42 -3.62 17.09
N THR A 52 12.98 -4.55 16.23
CA THR A 52 13.27 -4.53 14.78
C THR A 52 12.04 -4.28 13.91
N ARG A 53 10.83 -4.46 14.46
CA ARG A 53 9.56 -4.38 13.72
C ARG A 53 9.38 -3.09 12.94
N LEU A 54 9.62 -1.94 13.57
CA LEU A 54 9.45 -0.64 12.89
C LEU A 54 10.51 -0.40 11.81
N ASP A 55 11.73 -0.94 11.96
CA ASP A 55 12.75 -0.86 10.92
C ASP A 55 12.32 -1.62 9.66
N TYR A 56 11.84 -2.86 9.83
CA TYR A 56 11.33 -3.67 8.72
C TYR A 56 10.13 -3.02 8.04
N ILE A 57 9.15 -2.54 8.82
CA ILE A 57 7.97 -1.82 8.27
C ILE A 57 8.41 -0.63 7.43
N LYS A 58 9.32 0.20 7.95
CA LYS A 58 9.80 1.39 7.25
C LYS A 58 10.52 1.03 5.96
N ARG A 59 11.45 0.07 6.01
CA ARG A 59 12.25 -0.34 4.84
C ARG A 59 11.38 -0.95 3.75
N PHE A 60 10.39 -1.76 4.13
CA PHE A 60 9.47 -2.36 3.19
C PHE A 60 8.51 -1.33 2.58
N TYR A 61 7.97 -0.42 3.39
CA TYR A 61 7.21 0.73 2.92
C TYR A 61 8.01 1.57 1.92
N ASP A 62 9.27 1.89 2.23
CA ASP A 62 10.12 2.66 1.33
C ASP A 62 10.39 1.92 0.02
N ALA A 63 10.63 0.60 0.06
CA ALA A 63 10.89 -0.20 -1.14
C ALA A 63 9.66 -0.29 -2.06
N THR A 64 8.47 -0.49 -1.49
CA THR A 64 7.22 -0.65 -2.25
C THR A 64 6.66 0.69 -2.74
N SER A 65 6.61 1.71 -1.89
CA SER A 65 6.10 3.05 -2.26
C SER A 65 7.04 3.86 -3.18
N THR A 66 8.28 3.39 -3.38
CA THR A 66 9.20 3.91 -4.41
C THR A 66 9.41 2.95 -5.58
N PHE A 67 8.52 1.96 -5.72
CA PHE A 67 8.43 1.05 -6.87
C PHE A 67 9.67 0.17 -7.10
N LYS A 68 10.50 -0.04 -6.07
CA LYS A 68 11.63 -0.99 -6.14
C LYS A 68 11.15 -2.44 -6.06
N ILE A 69 10.04 -2.67 -5.36
CA ILE A 69 9.40 -3.97 -5.20
C ILE A 69 7.93 -3.82 -5.63
N SER A 70 7.49 -4.68 -6.55
CA SER A 70 6.09 -4.79 -6.95
C SER A 70 5.42 -5.92 -6.18
N LEU A 71 4.23 -5.67 -5.66
CA LEU A 71 3.42 -6.68 -4.97
C LEU A 71 2.29 -7.18 -5.89
N PRO A 72 1.93 -8.47 -5.82
CA PRO A 72 0.81 -9.01 -6.58
C PRO A 72 -0.53 -8.49 -6.06
N THR A 73 -1.52 -8.41 -6.94
CA THR A 73 -2.87 -7.88 -6.67
C THR A 73 -3.51 -8.34 -5.36
N PRO A 74 -3.51 -9.65 -5.01
CA PRO A 74 -4.20 -10.10 -3.80
C PRO A 74 -3.61 -9.54 -2.50
N ILE A 75 -2.31 -9.25 -2.48
CA ILE A 75 -1.64 -8.65 -1.32
C ILE A 75 -2.00 -7.16 -1.21
N MET A 76 -2.04 -6.47 -2.35
CA MET A 76 -2.33 -5.03 -2.40
C MET A 76 -3.80 -4.71 -2.08
N SER A 77 -4.73 -5.63 -2.33
CA SER A 77 -6.18 -5.38 -2.19
C SER A 77 -6.82 -6.00 -0.95
N GLY A 78 -6.06 -6.70 -0.09
CA GLY A 78 -6.67 -7.54 0.95
C GLY A 78 -5.87 -7.81 2.22
N VAL A 79 -4.65 -7.28 2.34
CA VAL A 79 -3.83 -7.40 3.57
C VAL A 79 -4.13 -6.25 4.53
#